data_AF-A0A5D4SF94-F1
#
_entry.id   AF-A0A5D4SF94-F1
#
_cell.length_a   1.000
_cell.length_b   1.000
_cell.length_c   1.000
_cell.angle_alpha   90.00
_cell.angle_beta   90.00
_cell.angle_gamma   90.00
#
_symmetry.space_group_name_H-M   'P 1'
#
loop_
_entity.id
_entity.type
_entity.pdbx_description
1 polymer ?
#
loop_
_entity_poly.entity_id
_entity_poly.type
_entity_poly.pdbx_seq_one_letter_code
_entity_poly.pdbx_strand_id
1 'polypeptide(L)'
;MKKALKFTDEELWDMLKKNKRALSSVREWNEYAKANSLPHSQTLIKRFGSWNELKKAMELEVNGQHRPQKYDAEELKTIIENHKEAYKSINAWNQYAKQHQLPSHQVFERYLGLKELEEMLNTQFVLTKEHVCKQIKEHFPDKSPTVSQWIHLSKGTKVVSSSTIIRLFGSWRKMKYQVYRE
;
A
#
# COMPACT_ATOMS: atom_id res chain seq x y z
N MET A 1 26.09 19.37 -6.39
CA MET A 1 26.22 20.79 -6.01
C MET A 1 24.96 21.22 -5.26
N LYS A 2 25.05 21.60 -3.98
CA LYS A 2 23.90 22.17 -3.25
C LYS A 2 23.63 23.56 -3.83
N LYS A 3 22.47 23.75 -4.44
CA LYS A 3 22.03 25.05 -4.98
C LYS A 3 21.92 26.03 -3.81
N ALA A 4 22.60 27.17 -3.88
CA ALA A 4 22.49 28.21 -2.87
C ALA A 4 21.01 28.60 -2.70
N LEU A 5 20.53 28.57 -1.46
CA LEU A 5 19.16 28.93 -1.15
C LEU A 5 19.02 30.45 -1.34
N LYS A 6 18.08 30.85 -2.21
CA LYS A 6 17.88 32.26 -2.61
C LYS A 6 17.35 33.15 -1.46
N PHE A 7 16.83 32.54 -0.40
CA PHE A 7 16.21 33.23 0.75
C PHE A 7 16.63 32.57 2.05
N THR A 8 16.89 33.37 3.08
CA THR A 8 17.08 32.88 4.45
C THR A 8 15.74 32.49 5.08
N ASP A 9 15.79 31.75 6.19
CA ASP A 9 14.56 31.34 6.87
C ASP A 9 13.87 32.54 7.55
N GLU A 10 14.62 33.56 8.03
CA GLU A 10 14.02 34.79 8.57
C GLU A 10 13.34 35.63 7.48
N GLU A 11 13.97 35.78 6.31
CA GLU A 11 13.41 36.52 5.17
C GLU A 11 12.08 35.92 4.70
N LEU A 12 12.03 34.58 4.63
CA LEU A 12 10.81 33.86 4.29
C LEU A 12 9.73 34.10 5.34
N TRP A 13 10.08 34.06 6.62
CA TRP A 13 9.11 34.23 7.70
C TRP A 13 8.50 35.64 7.73
N ASP A 14 9.33 36.69 7.59
CA ASP A 14 8.87 38.08 7.56
C ASP A 14 7.95 38.34 6.35
N MET A 15 8.33 37.79 5.19
CA MET A 15 7.52 37.85 3.99
C MET A 15 6.17 37.13 4.15
N LEU A 16 6.16 35.93 4.72
CA LEU A 16 4.94 35.15 4.94
C LEU A 16 3.99 35.87 5.92
N LYS A 17 4.53 36.52 6.96
CA LYS A 17 3.75 37.35 7.88
C LYS A 17 3.09 38.53 7.20
N LYS A 18 3.84 39.27 6.36
CA LYS A 18 3.32 40.41 5.59
C LYS A 18 2.22 39.99 4.60
N ASN A 19 2.33 38.79 4.05
CA ASN A 19 1.45 38.29 2.99
C ASN A 19 0.51 37.17 3.46
N LYS A 20 0.22 37.09 4.77
CA LYS A 20 -0.56 36.00 5.38
C LYS A 20 -1.92 35.79 4.70
N ARG A 21 -2.55 36.86 4.21
CA ARG A 21 -3.85 36.83 3.52
C ARG A 21 -3.82 36.07 2.17
N ALA A 22 -2.66 35.98 1.52
CA ALA A 22 -2.50 35.28 0.25
C ALA A 22 -2.20 33.77 0.42
N LEU A 23 -2.05 33.28 1.66
CA LEU A 23 -1.77 31.87 1.98
C LEU A 23 -3.04 31.00 2.02
N SER A 24 -3.89 31.11 0.99
CA SER A 24 -5.13 30.34 0.84
C SER A 24 -4.87 28.97 0.20
N SER A 25 -4.64 28.92 -1.11
CA SER A 25 -4.31 27.71 -1.87
C SER A 25 -2.91 27.81 -2.49
N VAL A 26 -2.30 26.67 -2.78
CA VAL A 26 -0.99 26.61 -3.47
C VAL A 26 -1.05 27.38 -4.80
N ARG A 27 -2.18 27.28 -5.51
CA ARG A 27 -2.40 27.94 -6.80
C ARG A 27 -2.49 29.45 -6.64
N GLU A 28 -3.36 29.92 -5.75
CA GLU A 28 -3.52 31.37 -5.48
C GLU A 28 -2.22 31.99 -4.99
N TRP A 29 -1.48 31.29 -4.11
CA TRP A 29 -0.17 31.76 -3.69
C TRP A 29 0.81 31.87 -4.87
N ASN A 30 0.88 30.89 -5.77
CA ASN A 30 1.80 30.96 -6.91
C ASN A 30 1.46 32.12 -7.86
N GLU A 31 0.17 32.38 -8.08
CA GLU A 31 -0.29 33.52 -8.88
C GLU A 31 0.07 34.85 -8.19
N TYR A 32 -0.21 34.97 -6.89
CA TYR A 32 0.16 36.12 -6.08
C TYR A 32 1.68 36.36 -6.01
N ALA A 33 2.44 35.29 -5.79
CA ALA A 33 3.89 35.33 -5.68
C ALA A 33 4.54 35.77 -7.00
N LYS A 34 3.98 35.35 -8.14
CA LYS A 34 4.44 35.80 -9.46
C LYS A 34 4.25 37.31 -9.64
N ALA A 35 3.11 37.85 -9.20
CA ALA A 35 2.82 39.28 -9.30
C ALA A 35 3.66 40.13 -8.34
N ASN A 36 4.04 39.59 -7.19
CA ASN A 36 4.75 40.31 -6.12
C ASN A 36 6.23 39.92 -6.00
N SER A 37 6.80 39.22 -6.99
CA SER A 37 8.18 38.72 -6.99
C SER A 37 8.56 37.89 -5.74
N LEU A 38 7.62 37.12 -5.21
CA LEU A 38 7.80 36.27 -4.03
C LEU A 38 8.21 34.83 -4.43
N PRO A 39 8.69 34.00 -3.48
CA PRO A 39 9.05 32.62 -3.70
C PRO A 39 7.83 31.78 -4.10
N HIS A 40 8.05 30.92 -5.09
CA HIS A 40 7.07 29.91 -5.48
C HIS A 40 6.77 28.96 -4.31
N SER A 41 5.54 28.44 -4.23
CA SER A 41 5.10 27.50 -3.18
C SER A 41 6.03 26.32 -2.97
N GLN A 42 6.65 25.79 -4.04
CA GLN A 42 7.65 24.71 -3.94
C GLN A 42 8.85 25.07 -3.07
N THR A 43 9.29 26.34 -3.07
CA THR A 43 10.36 26.80 -2.19
C THR A 43 9.92 26.75 -0.74
N LEU A 44 8.68 27.18 -0.45
CA LEU A 44 8.10 27.13 0.88
C LEU A 44 7.89 25.68 1.35
N ILE A 45 7.32 24.82 0.51
CA ILE A 45 7.12 23.39 0.81
C ILE A 45 8.44 22.70 1.13
N LYS A 46 9.52 22.99 0.40
CA LYS A 46 10.85 22.41 0.71
C LYS A 46 11.40 22.84 2.07
N ARG A 47 11.02 24.01 2.58
CA ARG A 47 11.45 24.54 3.87
C ARG A 47 10.58 24.07 5.02
N PHE A 48 9.26 24.10 4.82
CA PHE A 48 8.26 23.83 5.85
C PHE A 48 7.66 22.41 5.80
N GLY A 49 8.09 21.57 4.85
CA GLY A 49 7.63 20.19 4.67
C GLY A 49 6.42 20.06 3.74
N SER A 50 5.33 20.73 4.09
CA SER A 50 4.07 20.70 3.32
C SER A 50 3.31 22.02 3.41
N TRP A 51 2.35 22.23 2.50
CA TRP A 51 1.51 23.44 2.54
C TRP A 51 0.66 23.53 3.80
N ASN A 52 0.19 22.39 4.31
CA ASN A 52 -0.55 22.35 5.56
C ASN A 52 0.36 22.60 6.77
N GLU A 53 1.61 22.13 6.77
CA GLU A 53 2.58 22.47 7.83
C GLU A 53 2.94 23.96 7.82
N LEU A 54 3.13 24.56 6.64
CA LEU A 54 3.30 26.00 6.50
C LEU A 54 2.10 26.76 7.10
N LYS A 55 0.87 26.38 6.74
CA LYS A 55 -0.35 26.99 7.29
C LYS A 55 -0.43 26.83 8.81
N LYS A 56 -0.10 25.65 9.35
CA LYS A 56 -0.03 25.43 10.81
C LYS A 56 0.98 26.36 11.47
N ALA A 57 2.19 26.46 10.91
CA ALA A 57 3.23 27.34 11.43
C ALA A 57 2.78 28.81 11.41
N MET A 58 1.97 29.19 10.43
CA MET A 58 1.39 30.53 10.30
C MET A 58 0.07 30.73 11.08
N GLU A 59 -0.37 29.75 11.87
CA GLU A 59 -1.66 29.78 12.58
C GLU A 59 -2.82 30.09 11.63
N LEU A 60 -2.89 29.37 10.52
CA LEU A 60 -3.95 29.43 9.51
C LEU A 60 -4.75 28.13 9.50
N GLU A 61 -6.00 28.24 9.08
CA GLU A 61 -6.84 27.06 8.85
C GLU A 61 -6.21 26.15 7.79
N VAL A 62 -5.92 24.91 8.21
CA VAL A 62 -5.49 23.86 7.29
C VAL A 62 -6.69 23.30 6.56
N ASN A 63 -6.53 23.07 5.27
CA ASN A 63 -7.52 22.30 4.55
C ASN A 63 -7.45 20.88 5.13
N GLY A 64 -8.55 20.40 5.71
CA GLY A 64 -8.65 19.01 6.13
C GLY A 64 -8.28 18.10 4.96
N GLN A 65 -7.57 17.01 5.23
CA GLN A 65 -7.38 15.94 4.25
C GLN A 65 -8.72 15.21 4.00
N HIS A 66 -9.74 15.93 3.54
CA HIS A 66 -10.97 15.33 3.07
C HIS A 66 -10.77 15.00 1.59
N ARG A 67 -10.00 13.95 1.32
CA ARG A 67 -10.37 13.15 0.15
C ARG A 67 -11.69 12.48 0.56
N PRO A 68 -12.82 12.80 -0.08
CA PRO A 68 -14.07 12.14 0.26
C PRO A 68 -13.85 10.64 0.16
N GLN A 69 -14.36 9.91 1.16
CA GLN A 69 -14.32 8.46 1.15
C GLN A 69 -15.07 7.98 -0.10
N LYS A 70 -14.31 7.44 -1.06
CA LYS A 70 -14.86 7.07 -2.38
C LYS A 70 -15.72 5.81 -2.31
N TYR A 71 -15.43 4.93 -1.35
CA TYR A 71 -16.08 3.64 -1.19
C TYR A 71 -16.48 3.43 0.27
N ASP A 72 -17.69 2.91 0.48
CA ASP A 72 -18.08 2.37 1.77
C ASP A 72 -17.73 0.86 1.86
N ALA A 73 -17.70 0.30 3.07
CA ALA A 73 -17.31 -1.08 3.27
C ALA A 73 -18.31 -2.08 2.65
N GLU A 74 -19.60 -1.75 2.65
CA GLU A 74 -20.67 -2.64 2.16
C GLU A 74 -20.72 -2.68 0.62
N GLU A 75 -20.43 -1.56 -0.04
CA GLU A 75 -20.22 -1.44 -1.48
C GLU A 75 -19.05 -2.32 -1.90
N LEU A 76 -17.93 -2.26 -1.17
CA LEU A 76 -16.77 -3.11 -1.44
C LEU A 76 -17.10 -4.60 -1.28
N LYS A 77 -17.86 -4.98 -0.25
CA LYS A 77 -18.32 -6.36 -0.07
C LYS A 77 -19.19 -6.82 -1.23
N THR A 78 -20.11 -5.98 -1.68
CA THR A 78 -21.00 -6.26 -2.81
C THR A 78 -20.22 -6.45 -4.10
N ILE A 79 -19.20 -5.61 -4.34
CA ILE A 79 -18.31 -5.76 -5.51
C ILE A 79 -17.54 -7.07 -5.46
N ILE A 80 -17.03 -7.46 -4.29
CA ILE A 80 -16.33 -8.75 -4.14
C ILE A 80 -17.27 -9.91 -4.45
N GLU A 81 -18.47 -9.93 -3.87
CA GLU A 81 -19.43 -11.02 -4.05
C GLU A 81 -19.83 -11.19 -5.53
N ASN A 82 -20.08 -10.08 -6.22
CA ASN A 82 -20.47 -10.08 -7.63
C ASN A 82 -19.34 -10.49 -8.58
N HIS A 83 -18.08 -10.27 -8.20
CA HIS A 83 -16.93 -10.43 -9.09
C HIS A 83 -15.87 -11.42 -8.56
N LYS A 84 -16.19 -12.21 -7.52
CA LYS A 84 -15.25 -13.14 -6.87
C LYS A 84 -14.61 -14.14 -7.83
N GLU A 85 -15.31 -14.54 -8.90
CA GLU A 85 -14.79 -15.46 -9.91
C GLU A 85 -13.62 -14.88 -10.73
N ALA A 86 -13.58 -13.55 -10.89
CA ALA A 86 -12.49 -12.84 -11.54
C ALA A 86 -11.25 -12.69 -10.63
N TYR A 87 -11.43 -12.92 -9.33
CA TYR A 87 -10.42 -12.74 -8.29
C TYR A 87 -9.42 -13.91 -8.23
N LYS A 88 -8.74 -14.22 -9.34
CA LYS A 88 -7.81 -15.38 -9.47
C LYS A 88 -6.40 -15.13 -8.95
N SER A 89 -6.03 -13.87 -8.75
CA SER A 89 -4.79 -13.40 -8.12
C SER A 89 -4.89 -11.89 -7.98
N ILE A 90 -4.05 -11.28 -7.15
CA ILE A 90 -3.98 -9.81 -7.02
C ILE A 90 -3.78 -9.14 -8.39
N ASN A 91 -2.91 -9.70 -9.23
CA ASN A 91 -2.63 -9.15 -10.56
C ASN A 91 -3.81 -9.35 -11.53
N ALA A 92 -4.42 -10.54 -11.54
CA ALA A 92 -5.59 -10.81 -12.36
C ALA A 92 -6.77 -9.90 -11.96
N TRP A 93 -6.99 -9.72 -10.66
CA TRP A 93 -7.98 -8.78 -10.14
C TRP A 93 -7.68 -7.35 -10.55
N ASN A 94 -6.45 -6.85 -10.35
CA ASN A 94 -6.12 -5.47 -10.71
C ASN A 94 -6.28 -5.19 -12.21
N GLN A 95 -6.01 -6.18 -13.06
CA GLN A 95 -6.28 -6.08 -14.50
C GLN A 95 -7.78 -6.05 -14.80
N TYR A 96 -8.54 -6.97 -14.20
CA TYR A 96 -9.99 -7.03 -14.33
C TYR A 96 -10.67 -5.75 -13.83
N ALA A 97 -10.31 -5.30 -12.64
CA ALA A 97 -10.83 -4.08 -12.02
C ALA A 97 -10.58 -2.85 -12.88
N LYS A 98 -9.42 -2.76 -13.55
CA LYS A 98 -9.13 -1.68 -14.50
C LYS A 98 -10.08 -1.69 -15.70
N GLN A 99 -10.41 -2.86 -16.23
CA GLN A 99 -11.34 -3.00 -17.37
C GLN A 99 -12.78 -2.69 -16.99
N HIS A 100 -13.18 -3.04 -15.77
CA HIS A 100 -14.54 -2.88 -15.25
C HIS A 100 -14.73 -1.64 -14.38
N GLN A 101 -13.72 -0.77 -14.28
CA GLN A 101 -13.71 0.45 -13.45
C GLN A 101 -13.99 0.19 -11.95
N LEU A 102 -13.57 -0.97 -11.45
CA LEU A 102 -13.71 -1.40 -10.06
C LEU A 102 -12.51 -0.94 -9.20
N PRO A 103 -12.65 -0.98 -7.85
CA PRO A 103 -11.54 -0.72 -6.95
C PRO A 103 -10.39 -1.72 -7.14
N SER A 104 -9.15 -1.27 -6.93
CA SER A 104 -7.99 -2.16 -6.91
C SER A 104 -7.95 -3.00 -5.63
N HIS A 105 -7.15 -4.07 -5.63
CA HIS A 105 -6.93 -4.91 -4.44
C HIS A 105 -6.57 -4.10 -3.19
N GLN A 106 -5.72 -3.09 -3.34
CA GLN A 106 -5.28 -2.23 -2.23
C GLN A 106 -6.42 -1.42 -1.59
N VAL A 107 -7.49 -1.15 -2.33
CA VAL A 107 -8.68 -0.50 -1.75
C VAL A 107 -9.39 -1.49 -0.83
N PHE A 108 -9.62 -2.73 -1.27
CA PHE A 108 -10.22 -3.76 -0.41
C PHE A 108 -9.37 -4.03 0.83
N GLU A 109 -8.06 -4.21 0.67
CA GLU A 109 -7.14 -4.42 1.80
C GLU A 109 -7.17 -3.27 2.82
N ARG A 110 -7.25 -2.02 2.35
CA ARG A 110 -7.29 -0.86 3.24
C ARG A 110 -8.58 -0.75 4.04
N TYR A 111 -9.72 -1.10 3.44
CA TYR A 111 -11.05 -0.84 4.02
C TYR A 111 -11.64 -2.05 4.75
N LEU A 112 -11.41 -3.26 4.25
CA LEU A 112 -11.91 -4.51 4.83
C LEU A 112 -10.79 -5.25 5.60
N GLY A 113 -9.53 -5.00 5.27
CA GLY A 113 -8.42 -5.77 5.78
C GLY A 113 -8.23 -7.08 5.01
N LEU A 114 -7.01 -7.64 5.12
CA LEU A 114 -6.64 -8.84 4.37
C LEU A 114 -7.45 -10.07 4.79
N LYS A 115 -7.72 -10.23 6.09
CA LYS A 115 -8.42 -11.40 6.64
C LYS A 115 -9.88 -11.48 6.19
N GLU A 116 -10.61 -10.37 6.28
CA GLU A 116 -12.02 -10.31 5.85
C GLU A 116 -12.14 -10.57 4.34
N LEU A 117 -11.22 -10.00 3.55
CA LEU A 117 -11.16 -10.25 2.11
C LEU A 117 -10.90 -11.72 1.75
N GLU A 118 -10.03 -12.41 2.50
CA GLU A 118 -9.74 -13.83 2.32
C GLU A 118 -10.95 -14.73 2.66
N GLU A 119 -11.65 -14.40 3.75
CA GLU A 119 -12.89 -15.10 4.15
C GLU A 119 -13.97 -14.97 3.07
N MET A 120 -14.17 -13.77 2.53
CA MET A 120 -15.18 -13.49 1.50
C MET A 120 -14.90 -14.20 0.17
N LEU A 121 -13.64 -14.22 -0.25
CA LEU A 121 -13.27 -14.86 -1.51
C LEU A 121 -13.25 -16.39 -1.41
N ASN A 122 -13.43 -16.96 -0.20
CA ASN A 122 -13.31 -18.39 0.09
C ASN A 122 -12.05 -19.00 -0.54
N THR A 123 -11.01 -18.19 -0.59
CA THR A 123 -9.77 -18.50 -1.27
C THR A 123 -8.65 -18.24 -0.29
N GLN A 124 -7.84 -19.26 -0.07
CA GLN A 124 -6.53 -19.13 0.57
C GLN A 124 -5.57 -18.39 -0.39
N PHE A 125 -5.92 -17.17 -0.80
CA PHE A 125 -5.22 -16.44 -1.87
C PHE A 125 -3.88 -15.86 -1.44
N VAL A 126 -3.56 -15.92 -0.15
CA VAL A 126 -2.19 -15.84 0.31
C VAL A 126 -1.78 -17.25 0.71
N LEU A 127 -0.87 -17.79 -0.08
CA LEU A 127 -0.06 -18.94 0.26
C LEU A 127 0.81 -18.51 1.47
N THR A 128 0.21 -18.47 2.66
CA THR A 128 0.87 -18.09 3.89
C THR A 128 1.83 -19.19 4.29
N LYS A 129 2.85 -18.84 5.09
CA LYS A 129 3.74 -19.85 5.65
C LYS A 129 2.94 -20.90 6.43
N GLU A 130 1.92 -20.48 7.16
CA GLU A 130 1.03 -21.36 7.94
C GLU A 130 0.26 -22.36 7.06
N HIS A 131 -0.32 -21.89 5.96
CA HIS A 131 -1.01 -22.76 5.01
C HIS A 131 -0.05 -23.80 4.40
N VAL A 132 1.15 -23.36 4.01
CA VAL A 132 2.20 -24.27 3.52
C VAL A 132 2.64 -25.26 4.61
N CYS A 133 2.80 -24.81 5.85
CA CYS A 133 3.14 -25.68 6.98
C CYS A 133 2.08 -26.76 7.17
N LYS A 134 0.79 -26.39 7.09
CA LYS A 134 -0.33 -27.34 7.21
C LYS A 134 -0.29 -28.40 6.11
N GLN A 135 -0.16 -28.00 4.84
CA GLN A 135 -0.04 -28.95 3.73
C GLN A 135 1.18 -29.87 3.87
N ILE A 136 2.30 -29.34 4.36
CA ILE A 136 3.50 -30.13 4.60
C ILE A 136 3.26 -31.15 5.72
N LYS A 137 2.67 -30.75 6.86
CA LYS A 137 2.35 -31.64 7.98
C LYS A 137 1.26 -32.68 7.62
N GLU A 138 0.32 -32.36 6.75
CA GLU A 138 -0.71 -33.30 6.27
C GLU A 138 -0.12 -34.48 5.50
N HIS A 139 0.87 -34.24 4.65
CA HIS A 139 1.52 -35.29 3.86
C HIS A 139 2.75 -35.89 4.52
N PHE A 140 3.36 -35.17 5.46
CA PHE A 140 4.59 -35.54 6.15
C PHE A 140 4.51 -35.14 7.64
N PRO A 141 3.71 -35.85 8.46
CA PRO A 141 3.48 -35.45 9.85
C PRO A 141 4.75 -35.55 10.72
N ASP A 142 5.47 -36.67 10.61
CA ASP A 142 6.57 -36.99 11.56
C ASP A 142 7.96 -36.66 11.04
N LYS A 143 8.11 -36.50 9.72
CA LYS A 143 9.43 -36.35 9.08
C LYS A 143 9.40 -35.37 7.93
N SER A 144 10.29 -34.39 7.99
CA SER A 144 10.41 -33.38 6.95
C SER A 144 10.77 -33.95 5.56
N PRO A 145 10.03 -33.58 4.50
CA PRO A 145 10.30 -34.07 3.16
C PRO A 145 11.62 -33.54 2.58
N THR A 146 12.23 -34.34 1.72
CA THR A 146 13.26 -33.86 0.79
C THR A 146 12.63 -33.06 -0.35
N VAL A 147 13.42 -32.20 -1.01
CA VAL A 147 12.96 -31.45 -2.19
C VAL A 147 12.43 -32.41 -3.26
N SER A 148 13.13 -33.52 -3.50
CA SER A 148 12.73 -34.52 -4.50
C SER A 148 11.42 -35.23 -4.14
N GLN A 149 11.23 -35.60 -2.87
CA GLN A 149 9.96 -36.18 -2.40
C GLN A 149 8.80 -35.21 -2.60
N TRP A 150 9.01 -33.92 -2.30
CA TRP A 150 7.98 -32.90 -2.51
C TRP A 150 7.70 -32.64 -3.98
N ILE A 151 8.74 -32.60 -4.83
CA ILE A 151 8.55 -32.47 -6.28
C ILE A 151 7.74 -33.65 -6.82
N HIS A 152 8.04 -34.87 -6.37
CA HIS A 152 7.28 -36.06 -6.78
C HIS A 152 5.82 -35.96 -6.32
N LEU A 153 5.57 -35.57 -5.07
CA LEU A 153 4.21 -35.35 -4.55
C LEU A 153 3.46 -34.29 -5.36
N SER A 154 4.11 -33.17 -5.69
CA SER A 154 3.51 -32.07 -6.45
C SER A 154 3.14 -32.43 -7.89
N LYS A 155 3.70 -33.54 -8.42
CA LYS A 155 3.31 -34.08 -9.72
C LYS A 155 2.05 -34.94 -9.55
N GLY A 156 0.89 -34.30 -9.62
CA GLY A 156 -0.41 -34.98 -9.61
C GLY A 156 -1.29 -34.67 -8.39
N THR A 157 -0.77 -33.94 -7.40
CA THR A 157 -1.57 -33.39 -6.30
C THR A 157 -1.70 -31.88 -6.43
N LYS A 158 -2.79 -31.30 -5.88
CA LYS A 158 -3.03 -29.85 -5.88
C LYS A 158 -2.30 -29.14 -4.73
N VAL A 159 -1.05 -29.53 -4.47
CA VAL A 159 -0.19 -28.92 -3.44
C VAL A 159 0.73 -27.87 -4.04
N VAL A 160 1.36 -27.10 -3.17
CA VAL A 160 2.18 -25.95 -3.56
C VAL A 160 3.52 -26.39 -4.16
N SER A 161 4.02 -25.64 -5.15
CA SER A 161 5.29 -25.99 -5.78
C SER A 161 6.48 -25.83 -4.82
N SER A 162 7.57 -26.58 -5.06
CA SER A 162 8.80 -26.42 -4.29
C SER A 162 9.39 -25.00 -4.41
N SER A 163 9.27 -24.36 -5.57
CA SER A 163 9.66 -22.96 -5.77
C SER A 163 8.84 -22.00 -4.92
N THR A 164 7.55 -22.27 -4.74
CA THR A 164 6.67 -21.46 -3.86
C THR A 164 7.13 -21.56 -2.41
N ILE A 165 7.49 -22.76 -1.94
CA ILE A 165 8.03 -22.98 -0.60
C ILE A 165 9.35 -22.22 -0.42
N ILE A 166 10.27 -22.33 -1.38
CA ILE A 166 11.57 -21.63 -1.30
C ILE A 166 11.36 -20.11 -1.27
N ARG A 167 10.46 -19.57 -2.09
CA ARG A 167 10.12 -18.14 -2.10
C ARG A 167 9.60 -17.65 -0.75
N LEU A 168 8.75 -18.44 -0.08
CA LEU A 168 8.13 -18.04 1.19
C LEU A 168 9.06 -18.18 2.39
N PHE A 169 9.86 -19.25 2.44
CA PHE A 169 10.72 -19.57 3.58
C PHE A 169 12.19 -19.14 3.38
N GLY A 170 12.55 -18.69 2.19
CA GLY A 170 13.90 -18.32 1.76
C GLY A 170 14.79 -19.52 1.42
N SER A 171 14.63 -20.66 2.09
CA SER A 171 15.29 -21.91 1.73
C SER A 171 14.53 -23.14 2.24
N TRP A 172 14.79 -24.29 1.62
CA TRP A 172 14.20 -25.56 2.07
C TRP A 172 14.58 -25.88 3.52
N ARG A 173 15.84 -25.62 3.90
CA ARG A 173 16.33 -25.81 5.28
C ARG A 173 15.58 -24.92 6.28
N LYS A 174 15.33 -23.65 5.93
CA LYS A 174 14.55 -22.72 6.77
C LYS A 174 13.09 -23.16 6.90
N MET A 175 12.50 -23.70 5.82
CA MET A 175 11.18 -24.33 5.90
C MET A 175 11.18 -25.49 6.90
N LYS A 176 12.12 -26.44 6.81
CA LYS A 176 12.17 -27.59 7.73
C LYS A 176 12.19 -27.16 9.18
N TYR A 177 13.03 -26.17 9.47
CA TYR A 177 13.15 -25.58 10.80
C TYR A 177 11.84 -24.96 11.27
N GLN A 178 11.13 -24.20 10.42
CA GLN A 178 9.89 -23.54 10.82
C GLN A 178 8.70 -24.50 10.93
N VAL A 179 8.69 -25.60 10.17
CA VAL A 179 7.56 -26.55 10.15
C VAL A 179 7.67 -27.60 11.26
N TYR A 180 8.89 -28.10 11.53
CA TYR A 180 9.11 -29.29 12.38
C TYR A 180 9.87 -29.01 13.67
N ARG A 181 10.19 -27.75 13.95
CA ARG A 181 10.78 -27.37 15.23
C ARG A 181 9.70 -26.74 16.09
N GLU A 182 8.93 -27.61 16.75
CA GLU A 182 8.42 -27.36 18.10
C GLU A 182 9.44 -27.96 19.08
#